data_AF-A0A7J3CIM1-F1
#
_entry.id   AF-A0A7J3CIM1-F1
#
_cell.length_a   1.000
_cell.length_b   1.000
_cell.length_c   1.000
_cell.angle_alpha   90.00
_cell.angle_beta   90.00
_cell.angle_gamma   90.00
#
_symmetry.space_group_name_H-M   'P 1'
#
loop_
_entity.id
_entity.type
_entity.pdbx_description
1 polymer ?
#
loop_
_entity_poly.entity_id
_entity_poly.type
_entity_poly.pdbx_seq_one_letter_code
_entity_poly.pdbx_strand_id
1 'polypeptide(L)'
;MEKFEAKQYFSEEEKPIEEKSEKIEISKEDWQFFWKVLKIIAQRVGDDFRMEVKLGEPGGGSFFNPEDCSITFDPLHIKENPELAIFIAGHEGAHRAITLHPRELGLSQEKIREFYSQIGFGYLQNVIEDPAVNDWMTEKFPGLKEYTQRTYDELLKEEGVVLSTPEVRRIADQLGYWPKFTQYGSEIIRDWHQGRFSQELDPAVRKALERTIDDARKSRTTIPDPKKSDRKEIIRTARERFRINTENIWPEVRKLVEMDLRTEEKRQMLKDFRQKQKELEQKRKEMEEAQ
;
A
#
# COMPACT_ATOMS: atom_id res chain seq x y z
N MET A 1 -23.82 -20.08 -3.16
CA MET A 1 -22.64 -19.23 -3.38
C MET A 1 -21.50 -19.85 -2.61
N GLU A 2 -20.66 -20.61 -3.29
CA GLU A 2 -19.49 -21.23 -2.69
C GLU A 2 -18.48 -20.14 -2.32
N LYS A 3 -17.94 -20.24 -1.10
CA LYS A 3 -16.84 -19.39 -0.63
C LYS A 3 -15.58 -19.84 -1.38
N PHE A 4 -15.06 -18.98 -2.24
CA PHE A 4 -13.78 -19.21 -2.90
C PHE A 4 -12.66 -18.99 -1.89
N GLU A 5 -11.99 -20.08 -1.48
CA GLU A 5 -10.82 -20.02 -0.59
C GLU A 5 -9.53 -19.91 -1.41
N ALA A 6 -8.77 -18.85 -1.15
CA ALA A 6 -7.56 -18.46 -1.88
C ALA A 6 -6.44 -19.53 -1.90
N LYS A 7 -6.48 -20.56 -1.06
CA LYS A 7 -5.33 -21.45 -0.81
C LYS A 7 -4.91 -22.37 -1.96
N GLN A 8 -5.65 -22.45 -3.07
CA GLN A 8 -5.43 -23.49 -4.09
C GLN A 8 -4.56 -23.09 -5.31
N TYR A 9 -4.06 -21.85 -5.41
CA TYR A 9 -3.49 -21.36 -6.68
C TYR A 9 -2.04 -20.85 -6.63
N PHE A 10 -1.32 -21.03 -5.52
CA PHE A 10 -0.03 -20.37 -5.31
C PHE A 10 1.13 -21.37 -5.21
N SER A 11 2.07 -21.29 -6.17
CA SER A 11 3.41 -21.87 -6.06
C SER A 11 4.44 -20.77 -5.81
N GLU A 12 5.30 -20.95 -4.82
CA GLU A 12 6.41 -20.07 -4.47
C GLU A 12 7.59 -20.29 -5.42
N GLU A 13 8.09 -19.22 -6.04
CA GLU A 13 9.50 -18.87 -6.28
C GLU A 13 9.60 -17.90 -7.47
N GLU A 14 10.10 -16.68 -7.23
CA GLU A 14 11.29 -16.09 -7.88
C GLU A 14 11.42 -14.57 -7.65
N LYS A 15 12.66 -14.07 -7.78
CA LYS A 15 13.25 -12.88 -7.15
C LYS A 15 12.93 -11.54 -7.85
N PRO A 16 12.94 -10.39 -7.14
CA PRO A 16 12.73 -9.08 -7.74
C PRO A 16 13.98 -8.51 -8.42
N ILE A 17 13.75 -7.69 -9.45
CA ILE A 17 14.73 -7.02 -10.32
C ILE A 17 15.20 -5.69 -9.67
N GLU A 18 16.51 -5.47 -9.58
CA GLU A 18 17.14 -4.23 -9.06
C GLU A 18 17.14 -3.09 -10.10
N GLU A 19 16.62 -1.92 -9.72
CA GLU A 19 16.86 -0.64 -10.41
C GLU A 19 18.09 0.07 -9.83
N LYS A 20 18.93 0.63 -10.71
CA LYS A 20 20.19 1.31 -10.35
C LYS A 20 19.93 2.77 -9.92
N SER A 21 19.94 3.02 -8.61
CA SER A 21 20.15 4.36 -8.05
C SER A 21 21.65 4.65 -7.87
N GLU A 22 22.09 5.90 -8.03
CA GLU A 22 23.45 6.33 -7.72
C GLU A 22 23.72 6.12 -6.23
N LYS A 23 24.48 5.07 -5.90
CA LYS A 23 24.74 4.66 -4.52
C LYS A 23 25.65 5.69 -3.83
N ILE A 24 25.07 6.46 -2.91
CA ILE A 24 25.82 7.29 -1.97
C ILE A 24 26.61 6.34 -1.04
N GLU A 25 27.94 6.46 -1.02
CA GLU A 25 28.80 5.66 -0.15
C GLU A 25 28.88 6.32 1.24
N ILE A 26 28.01 5.88 2.16
CA ILE A 26 27.96 6.36 3.55
C ILE A 26 28.96 5.56 4.40
N SER A 27 29.78 6.25 5.21
CA SER A 27 30.69 5.59 6.16
C SER A 27 29.91 4.79 7.20
N LYS A 28 30.56 3.80 7.83
CA LYS A 28 29.90 2.98 8.86
C LYS A 28 29.47 3.83 10.06
N GLU A 29 30.30 4.79 10.44
CA GLU A 29 30.06 5.72 11.54
C GLU A 29 28.89 6.65 11.23
N ASP A 30 28.86 7.24 10.04
CA ASP A 30 27.77 8.12 9.60
C ASP A 30 26.45 7.35 9.49
N TRP A 31 26.49 6.12 8.97
CA TRP A 31 25.32 5.26 8.90
C TRP A 31 24.77 4.95 10.30
N GLN A 32 25.63 4.61 11.26
CA GLN A 32 25.20 4.33 12.64
C GLN A 32 24.64 5.58 13.33
N PHE A 33 25.26 6.74 13.10
CA PHE A 33 24.75 8.00 13.61
C PHE A 33 23.38 8.32 13.01
N PHE A 34 23.26 8.25 11.70
CA PHE A 34 22.04 8.54 10.99
C PHE A 34 20.91 7.58 11.37
N TRP A 35 21.21 6.29 11.54
CA TRP A 35 20.26 5.33 12.07
C TRP A 35 19.71 5.72 13.46
N LYS A 36 20.57 6.19 14.37
CA LYS A 36 20.12 6.71 15.68
C LYS A 36 19.21 7.91 15.51
N VAL A 37 19.51 8.81 14.58
CA VAL A 37 18.65 9.98 14.28
C VAL A 37 17.27 9.54 13.80
N LEU A 38 17.20 8.58 12.86
CA LEU A 38 15.92 8.06 12.36
C LEU A 38 15.06 7.44 13.48
N LYS A 39 15.68 6.68 14.40
CA LYS A 39 14.96 6.15 15.58
C LYS A 39 14.37 7.26 16.43
N ILE A 40 15.16 8.30 16.71
CA ILE A 40 14.71 9.44 17.51
C ILE A 40 13.56 10.16 16.83
N ILE A 41 13.63 10.37 15.50
CA ILE A 41 12.55 10.98 14.73
C ILE A 41 11.28 10.15 14.87
N ALA A 42 11.34 8.85 14.56
CA ALA A 42 10.17 7.97 14.60
C ALA A 42 9.52 7.92 16.00
N GLN A 43 10.32 7.75 17.04
CA GLN A 43 9.84 7.74 18.43
C GLN A 43 9.26 9.08 18.87
N ARG A 44 9.89 10.19 18.46
CA ARG A 44 9.43 11.55 18.80
C ARG A 44 8.11 11.88 18.11
N VAL A 45 7.95 11.49 16.85
CA VAL A 45 6.73 11.72 16.08
C VAL A 45 5.59 10.83 16.56
N GLY A 46 5.88 9.56 16.84
CA GLY A 46 4.92 8.61 17.41
C GLY A 46 4.52 8.85 18.85
N ASP A 47 5.15 9.82 19.51
CA ASP A 47 4.95 10.13 20.94
C ASP A 47 5.14 8.89 21.84
N ASP A 48 6.05 8.00 21.42
CA ASP A 48 6.35 6.74 22.08
C ASP A 48 7.86 6.45 22.03
N PHE A 49 8.57 6.88 23.08
CA PHE A 49 10.01 6.62 23.24
C PHE A 49 10.34 5.16 23.59
N ARG A 50 9.33 4.32 23.87
CA ARG A 50 9.50 2.90 24.16
C ARG A 50 9.21 2.02 22.95
N MET A 51 8.64 2.59 21.88
CA MET A 51 8.43 1.90 20.61
C MET A 51 9.73 1.30 20.10
N GLU A 52 9.66 0.03 19.72
CA GLU A 52 10.75 -0.65 19.04
C GLU A 52 10.90 -0.11 17.61
N VAL A 53 12.11 0.34 17.27
CA VAL A 53 12.49 0.71 15.91
C VAL A 53 13.66 -0.18 15.49
N LYS A 54 13.41 -1.06 14.53
CA LYS A 54 14.32 -2.14 14.08
C LYS A 54 14.57 -2.07 12.58
N LEU A 55 15.65 -2.73 12.16
CA LEU A 55 15.96 -2.92 10.75
C LEU A 55 15.34 -4.23 10.29
N GLY A 56 14.73 -4.20 9.11
CA GLY A 56 14.26 -5.38 8.40
C GLY A 56 15.30 -5.88 7.40
N GLU A 57 14.83 -6.73 6.49
CA GLU A 57 15.63 -7.23 5.37
C GLU A 57 15.68 -6.19 4.22
N PRO A 58 16.80 -6.09 3.49
CA PRO A 58 16.90 -5.27 2.28
C PRO A 58 15.80 -5.58 1.27
N GLY A 59 15.06 -4.55 0.84
CA GLY A 59 13.95 -4.67 -0.13
C GLY A 59 12.61 -5.09 0.50
N GLY A 60 12.56 -5.29 1.83
CA GLY A 60 11.33 -5.61 2.56
C GLY A 60 10.39 -4.42 2.75
N GLY A 61 10.86 -3.20 2.48
CA GLY A 61 10.12 -1.96 2.74
C GLY A 61 10.17 -1.53 4.22
N SER A 62 9.71 -0.29 4.45
CA SER A 62 9.55 0.25 5.80
C SER A 62 8.06 0.31 6.13
N PHE A 63 7.70 -0.02 7.38
CA PHE A 63 6.30 -0.04 7.81
C PHE A 63 6.16 -0.04 9.35
N PHE A 64 5.05 0.51 9.81
CA PHE A 64 4.52 0.39 11.16
C PHE A 64 3.66 -0.88 11.31
N ASN A 65 3.86 -1.62 12.40
CA ASN A 65 3.04 -2.76 12.76
C ASN A 65 2.11 -2.41 13.96
N PRO A 66 0.78 -2.31 13.74
CA PRO A 66 -0.16 -1.98 14.81
C PRO A 66 -0.39 -3.11 15.82
N GLU A 67 -0.01 -4.37 15.52
CA GLU A 67 -0.20 -5.48 16.47
C GLU A 67 0.80 -5.43 17.64
N ASP A 68 2.08 -5.11 17.37
CA ASP A 68 3.13 -5.02 18.39
C ASP A 68 3.63 -3.58 18.62
N CYS A 69 3.06 -2.60 17.91
CA CYS A 69 3.45 -1.20 17.96
C CYS A 69 4.95 -0.98 17.66
N SER A 70 5.51 -1.70 16.69
CA SER A 70 6.90 -1.54 16.24
C SER A 70 7.01 -0.93 14.84
N ILE A 71 8.16 -0.31 14.55
CA ILE A 71 8.52 0.14 13.19
C ILE A 71 9.68 -0.69 12.67
N THR A 72 9.52 -1.20 11.46
CA THR A 72 10.57 -1.88 10.70
C THR A 72 11.05 -0.95 9.59
N PHE A 73 12.35 -0.75 9.49
CA PHE A 73 12.98 0.02 8.42
C PHE A 73 13.70 -0.86 7.42
N ASP A 74 13.51 -0.59 6.14
CA ASP A 74 14.38 -1.13 5.10
C ASP A 74 15.78 -0.48 5.18
N PRO A 75 16.85 -1.26 5.39
CA PRO A 75 18.21 -0.72 5.41
C PRO A 75 18.63 -0.07 4.07
N LEU A 76 18.00 -0.41 2.94
CA LEU A 76 18.29 0.22 1.65
C LEU A 76 17.84 1.67 1.59
N HIS A 77 16.70 2.02 2.20
CA HIS A 77 16.24 3.40 2.25
C HIS A 77 17.26 4.31 2.93
N ILE A 78 17.89 3.84 4.01
CA ILE A 78 18.93 4.57 4.74
C ILE A 78 20.18 4.78 3.87
N LYS A 79 20.55 3.76 3.11
CA LYS A 79 21.78 3.75 2.30
C LYS A 79 21.64 4.58 1.02
N GLU A 80 20.50 4.48 0.36
CA GLU A 80 20.33 5.00 -1.00
C GLU A 80 19.70 6.39 -1.02
N ASN A 81 18.83 6.70 -0.06
CA ASN A 81 18.15 7.99 -0.02
C ASN A 81 17.89 8.45 1.43
N PRO A 82 18.88 9.12 2.05
CA PRO A 82 18.74 9.65 3.41
C PRO A 82 17.54 10.60 3.60
N GLU A 83 17.21 11.43 2.62
CA GLU A 83 16.04 12.32 2.70
C GLU A 83 14.73 11.53 2.77
N LEU A 84 14.58 10.51 1.91
CA LEU A 84 13.46 9.57 1.98
C LEU A 84 13.40 8.85 3.34
N ALA A 85 14.55 8.46 3.89
CA ALA A 85 14.59 7.80 5.20
C ALA A 85 14.08 8.72 6.33
N ILE A 86 14.34 10.02 6.27
CA ILE A 86 13.80 11.01 7.22
C ILE A 86 12.28 11.10 7.08
N PHE A 87 11.76 11.20 5.85
CA PHE A 87 10.32 11.18 5.59
C PHE A 87 9.68 9.91 6.17
N ILE A 88 10.21 8.73 5.84
CA ILE A 88 9.71 7.43 6.31
C ILE A 88 9.71 7.39 7.84
N ALA A 89 10.76 7.87 8.51
CA ALA A 89 10.79 7.91 9.96
C ALA A 89 9.67 8.75 10.57
N GLY A 90 9.40 9.91 9.98
CA GLY A 90 8.25 10.72 10.36
C GLY A 90 6.93 9.98 10.10
N HIS A 91 6.77 9.43 8.90
CA HIS A 91 5.54 8.80 8.43
C HIS A 91 5.14 7.60 9.29
N GLU A 92 6.05 6.64 9.51
CA GLU A 92 5.80 5.48 10.36
C GLU A 92 5.61 5.87 11.83
N GLY A 93 6.30 6.91 12.29
CA GLY A 93 6.05 7.53 13.58
C GLY A 93 4.62 8.07 13.68
N ALA A 94 4.11 8.73 12.64
CA ALA A 94 2.76 9.26 12.62
C ALA A 94 1.71 8.13 12.63
N HIS A 95 1.96 7.03 11.92
CA HIS A 95 1.14 5.82 12.07
C HIS A 95 1.08 5.34 13.51
N ARG A 96 2.23 5.25 14.21
CA ARG A 96 2.23 4.89 15.65
C ARG A 96 1.34 5.82 16.48
N ALA A 97 1.29 7.11 16.16
CA ALA A 97 0.49 8.07 16.92
C ALA A 97 -1.02 7.90 16.71
N ILE A 98 -1.49 7.68 15.48
CA ILE A 98 -2.90 7.80 15.13
C ILE A 98 -3.54 6.60 14.41
N THR A 99 -2.74 5.65 13.91
CA THR A 99 -3.24 4.41 13.29
C THR A 99 -3.48 3.36 14.36
N LEU A 100 -4.69 2.80 14.38
CA LEU A 100 -5.12 1.85 15.41
C LEU A 100 -5.24 0.45 14.83
N HIS A 101 -4.94 -0.54 15.67
CA HIS A 101 -5.28 -1.90 15.31
C HIS A 101 -6.82 -2.04 15.20
N PRO A 102 -7.38 -2.76 14.21
CA PRO A 102 -8.83 -2.92 14.05
C PRO A 102 -9.58 -3.43 15.30
N ARG A 103 -8.92 -4.19 16.18
CA ARG A 103 -9.50 -4.60 17.48
C ARG A 103 -9.83 -3.41 18.37
N GLU A 104 -9.01 -2.37 18.35
CA GLU A 104 -9.22 -1.15 19.15
C GLU A 104 -10.39 -0.31 18.61
N LEU A 105 -10.71 -0.48 17.33
CA LEU A 105 -11.91 0.08 16.71
C LEU A 105 -13.18 -0.67 17.16
N GLY A 106 -13.04 -1.83 17.80
CA GLY A 106 -14.15 -2.66 18.29
C GLY A 106 -14.52 -3.82 17.35
N LEU A 107 -13.66 -4.15 16.38
CA LEU A 107 -13.91 -5.29 15.51
C LEU A 107 -13.54 -6.62 16.19
N SER A 108 -14.38 -7.64 15.97
CA SER A 108 -14.05 -9.01 16.35
C SER A 108 -12.98 -9.60 15.43
N GLN A 109 -12.24 -10.60 15.92
CA GLN A 109 -11.24 -11.30 15.10
C GLN A 109 -11.82 -11.92 13.83
N GLU A 110 -13.08 -12.36 13.88
CA GLU A 110 -13.78 -12.89 12.72
C GLU A 110 -13.99 -11.81 11.66
N LYS A 111 -14.49 -10.62 12.04
CA LYS A 111 -14.66 -9.49 11.12
C LYS A 111 -13.34 -8.99 10.56
N ILE A 112 -12.28 -8.96 11.38
CA ILE A 112 -10.95 -8.57 10.92
C ILE A 112 -10.48 -9.54 9.83
N ARG A 113 -10.58 -10.85 10.06
CA ARG A 113 -10.26 -11.84 9.02
C ARG A 113 -11.14 -11.70 7.79
N GLU A 114 -12.44 -11.52 7.97
CA GLU A 114 -13.38 -11.34 6.86
C GLU A 114 -12.98 -10.16 5.96
N PHE A 115 -12.72 -8.98 6.55
CA PHE A 115 -12.33 -7.81 5.78
C PHE A 115 -10.94 -7.93 5.16
N TYR A 116 -9.92 -8.25 5.96
CA TYR A 116 -8.53 -8.24 5.50
C TYR A 116 -8.16 -9.47 4.66
N SER A 117 -9.03 -10.48 4.55
CA SER A 117 -8.89 -11.56 3.56
C SER A 117 -9.33 -11.16 2.15
N GLN A 118 -10.06 -10.04 2.00
CA GLN A 118 -10.51 -9.58 0.69
C GLN A 118 -9.36 -8.83 -0.01
N ILE A 119 -9.01 -9.30 -1.21
CA ILE A 119 -7.97 -8.70 -2.05
C ILE A 119 -8.23 -7.21 -2.24
N GLY A 120 -7.26 -6.37 -1.92
CA GLY A 120 -7.34 -4.93 -2.08
C GLY A 120 -7.98 -4.17 -0.91
N PHE A 121 -8.61 -4.85 0.07
CA PHE A 121 -9.20 -4.16 1.24
C PHE A 121 -8.12 -3.50 2.10
N GLY A 122 -7.08 -4.25 2.48
CA GLY A 122 -5.97 -3.70 3.27
C GLY A 122 -5.23 -2.58 2.54
N TYR A 123 -4.97 -2.77 1.25
CA TYR A 123 -4.38 -1.73 0.39
C TYR A 123 -5.24 -0.46 0.35
N LEU A 124 -6.57 -0.58 0.22
CA LEU A 124 -7.47 0.58 0.25
C LEU A 124 -7.38 1.35 1.58
N GLN A 125 -7.31 0.65 2.71
CA GLN A 125 -7.15 1.32 4.00
C GLN A 125 -5.85 2.13 4.04
N ASN A 126 -4.74 1.52 3.60
CA ASN A 126 -3.43 2.19 3.57
C ASN A 126 -3.42 3.42 2.65
N VAL A 127 -3.83 3.30 1.39
CA VAL A 127 -3.72 4.45 0.44
C VAL A 127 -4.59 5.65 0.80
N ILE A 128 -5.65 5.46 1.59
CA ILE A 128 -6.44 6.56 2.17
C ILE A 128 -5.82 7.05 3.48
N GLU A 129 -5.15 6.17 4.23
CA GLU A 129 -4.51 6.50 5.48
C GLU A 129 -3.23 7.28 5.34
N ASP A 130 -2.38 6.95 4.36
CA ASP A 130 -1.09 7.59 4.15
C ASP A 130 -1.21 9.13 4.00
N PRO A 131 -2.13 9.67 3.17
CA PRO A 131 -2.39 11.12 3.13
C PRO A 131 -2.77 11.72 4.50
N ALA A 132 -3.59 11.01 5.27
CA ALA A 132 -4.10 11.48 6.54
C ALA A 132 -3.00 11.54 7.62
N VAL A 133 -2.12 10.53 7.65
CA VAL A 133 -0.96 10.53 8.55
C VAL A 133 0.07 11.57 8.14
N ASN A 134 0.25 11.82 6.84
CA ASN A 134 1.12 12.87 6.35
C ASN A 134 0.61 14.28 6.70
N ASP A 135 -0.69 14.53 6.53
CA ASP A 135 -1.32 15.79 6.94
C ASP A 135 -1.14 16.01 8.45
N TRP A 136 -1.43 14.99 9.27
CA TRP A 136 -1.25 15.05 10.72
C TRP A 136 0.22 15.29 11.12
N MET A 137 1.15 14.56 10.50
CA MET A 137 2.59 14.64 10.75
C MET A 137 3.11 16.04 10.44
N THR A 138 2.82 16.56 9.26
CA THR A 138 3.37 17.84 8.78
C THR A 138 2.75 19.03 9.50
N GLU A 139 1.51 18.92 10.00
CA GLU A 139 0.93 19.92 10.88
C GLU A 139 1.58 19.92 12.28
N LYS A 140 1.81 18.74 12.87
CA LYS A 140 2.45 18.62 14.20
C LYS A 140 3.94 18.97 14.18
N PHE A 141 4.63 18.57 13.10
CA PHE A 141 6.06 18.72 12.90
C PHE A 141 6.34 19.40 11.55
N PRO A 142 6.24 20.74 11.48
CA PRO A 142 6.40 21.49 10.22
C PRO A 142 7.74 21.25 9.50
N GLY A 143 8.79 20.88 10.23
CA GLY A 143 10.10 20.54 9.66
C GLY A 143 10.10 19.29 8.76
N LEU A 144 9.05 18.46 8.79
CA LEU A 144 8.90 17.28 7.91
C LEU A 144 8.15 17.58 6.61
N LYS A 145 7.62 18.80 6.46
CA LYS A 145 6.80 19.19 5.30
C LYS A 145 7.58 19.11 3.99
N GLU A 146 8.80 19.62 3.97
CA GLU A 146 9.63 19.64 2.76
C GLU A 146 10.01 18.22 2.29
N TYR A 147 10.38 17.34 3.22
CA TYR A 147 10.65 15.93 2.90
C TYR A 147 9.42 15.24 2.31
N THR A 148 8.24 15.45 2.92
CA THR A 148 6.97 14.92 2.42
C THR A 148 6.68 15.40 0.99
N GLN A 149 6.81 16.71 0.75
CA GLN A 149 6.56 17.29 -0.57
C GLN A 149 7.50 16.72 -1.62
N ARG A 150 8.81 16.74 -1.38
CA ARG A 150 9.81 16.20 -2.31
C ARG A 150 9.58 14.72 -2.60
N THR A 151 9.26 13.92 -1.59
CA THR A 151 8.98 12.49 -1.78
C THR A 151 7.80 12.28 -2.73
N TYR A 152 6.66 12.95 -2.51
CA TYR A 152 5.50 12.76 -3.39
C TYR A 152 5.63 13.47 -4.75
N ASP A 153 6.40 14.56 -4.84
CA ASP A 153 6.75 15.20 -6.11
C ASP A 153 7.50 14.21 -7.03
N GLU A 154 8.48 13.49 -6.48
CA GLU A 154 9.22 12.48 -7.24
C GLU A 154 8.36 11.23 -7.53
N LEU A 155 7.66 10.70 -6.53
CA LEU A 155 6.80 9.51 -6.69
C LEU A 155 5.67 9.71 -7.71
N LEU A 156 5.15 10.94 -7.84
CA LEU A 156 4.02 11.27 -8.71
C LEU A 156 4.42 12.15 -9.91
N LYS A 157 5.72 12.21 -10.21
CA LYS A 157 6.30 13.00 -11.29
C LYS A 157 5.71 12.62 -12.65
N GLU A 158 5.60 11.32 -12.90
CA GLU A 158 4.99 10.78 -14.11
C GLU A 158 3.49 10.53 -13.91
N GLU A 159 2.73 10.60 -15.00
CA GLU A 159 1.30 10.27 -15.03
C GLU A 159 1.08 8.76 -14.89
N GLY A 160 -0.03 8.35 -14.27
CA GLY A 160 -0.42 6.93 -14.20
C GLY A 160 0.51 6.02 -13.38
N VAL A 161 1.46 6.59 -12.62
CA VAL A 161 2.31 5.81 -11.70
C VAL A 161 1.45 5.04 -10.70
N VAL A 162 1.78 3.76 -10.51
CA VAL A 162 1.13 2.89 -9.54
C VAL A 162 1.97 2.80 -8.27
N LEU A 163 1.46 3.38 -7.19
CA LEU A 163 2.04 3.27 -5.86
C LEU A 163 1.64 1.93 -5.25
N SER A 164 2.62 1.04 -5.11
CA SER A 164 2.42 -0.37 -4.75
C SER A 164 3.03 -0.71 -3.40
N THR A 165 2.33 -1.49 -2.58
CA THR A 165 2.92 -2.24 -1.46
C THR A 165 3.59 -3.53 -1.96
N PRO A 166 4.44 -4.21 -1.16
CA PRO A 166 5.00 -5.51 -1.53
C PRO A 166 3.94 -6.58 -1.87
N GLU A 167 2.78 -6.53 -1.21
CA GLU A 167 1.63 -7.37 -1.56
C GLU A 167 1.11 -7.07 -2.97
N VAL A 168 0.90 -5.79 -3.29
CA VAL A 168 0.41 -5.36 -4.59
C VAL A 168 1.41 -5.66 -5.71
N ARG A 169 2.73 -5.51 -5.46
CA ARG A 169 3.77 -5.91 -6.43
C ARG A 169 3.67 -7.38 -6.76
N ARG A 170 3.58 -8.26 -5.75
CA ARG A 170 3.42 -9.70 -5.96
C ARG A 170 2.19 -10.04 -6.80
N ILE A 171 1.07 -9.34 -6.57
CA ILE A 171 -0.14 -9.51 -7.38
C ILE A 171 0.11 -9.06 -8.82
N ALA A 172 0.72 -7.89 -9.03
CA ALA A 172 0.98 -7.35 -10.36
C ALA A 172 1.96 -8.22 -11.16
N ASP A 173 3.03 -8.71 -10.52
CA ASP A 173 4.03 -9.61 -11.10
C ASP A 173 3.38 -10.91 -11.58
N GLN A 174 2.45 -11.46 -10.79
CA GLN A 174 1.69 -12.67 -11.16
C GLN A 174 0.73 -12.43 -12.31
N LEU A 175 0.03 -11.30 -12.31
CA LEU A 175 -0.96 -10.96 -13.33
C LEU A 175 -0.31 -10.50 -14.65
N GLY A 176 0.92 -9.99 -14.59
CA GLY A 176 1.61 -9.33 -15.71
C GLY A 176 1.00 -7.98 -16.07
N TYR A 177 0.22 -7.37 -15.18
CA TYR A 177 -0.32 -6.01 -15.30
C TYR A 177 -0.68 -5.43 -13.93
N TRP A 178 -0.78 -4.10 -13.86
CA TRP A 178 -1.26 -3.41 -12.66
C TRP A 178 -2.79 -3.48 -12.55
N PRO A 179 -3.35 -4.04 -11.46
CA PRO A 179 -4.80 -4.10 -11.24
C PRO A 179 -5.48 -2.72 -11.23
N LYS A 180 -6.76 -2.67 -11.56
CA LYS A 180 -7.54 -1.42 -11.54
C LYS A 180 -7.66 -0.83 -10.14
N PHE A 181 -7.78 -1.68 -9.12
CA PHE A 181 -7.88 -1.19 -7.74
C PHE A 181 -6.58 -0.50 -7.25
N THR A 182 -5.42 -0.84 -7.83
CA THR A 182 -4.13 -0.22 -7.49
C THR A 182 -3.96 1.12 -8.19
N GLN A 183 -4.45 1.22 -9.43
CA GLN A 183 -4.60 2.52 -10.10
C GLN A 183 -5.50 3.45 -9.29
N TYR A 184 -6.67 2.98 -8.84
CA TYR A 184 -7.55 3.75 -7.97
C TYR A 184 -6.83 4.30 -6.73
N GLY A 185 -6.09 3.45 -6.01
CA GLY A 185 -5.36 3.88 -4.81
C GLY A 185 -4.29 4.94 -5.09
N SER A 186 -3.58 4.80 -6.20
CA SER A 186 -2.55 5.76 -6.62
C SER A 186 -3.17 7.12 -6.96
N GLU A 187 -4.35 7.14 -7.56
CA GLU A 187 -5.08 8.35 -7.89
C GLU A 187 -5.67 9.07 -6.66
N ILE A 188 -6.00 8.34 -5.58
CA ILE A 188 -6.35 8.96 -4.29
C ILE A 188 -5.17 9.77 -3.74
N ILE A 189 -3.96 9.21 -3.79
CA ILE A 189 -2.75 9.88 -3.33
C ILE A 189 -2.43 11.07 -4.26
N ARG A 190 -2.61 10.91 -5.58
CA ARG A 190 -2.42 12.02 -6.54
C ARG A 190 -3.40 13.17 -6.33
N ASP A 191 -4.68 12.89 -6.05
CA ASP A 191 -5.64 13.93 -5.71
C ASP A 191 -5.23 14.69 -4.45
N TRP A 192 -4.74 13.98 -3.43
CA TRP A 192 -4.26 14.64 -2.22
C TRP A 192 -3.05 15.54 -2.47
N HIS A 193 -2.04 15.06 -3.19
CA HIS A 193 -0.79 15.80 -3.38
C HIS A 193 -0.91 16.91 -4.45
N GLN A 194 -1.56 16.61 -5.57
CA GLN A 194 -1.59 17.47 -6.78
C GLN A 194 -2.96 18.11 -7.03
N GLY A 195 -4.02 17.74 -6.30
CA GLY A 195 -5.37 18.29 -6.48
C GLY A 195 -6.05 17.86 -7.78
N ARG A 196 -5.55 16.81 -8.43
CA ARG A 196 -6.01 16.31 -9.73
C ARG A 196 -5.78 14.81 -9.85
N PHE A 197 -6.49 14.20 -10.80
CA PHE A 197 -6.20 12.84 -11.25
C PHE A 197 -5.29 12.84 -12.49
N SER A 198 -4.79 11.67 -12.84
CA SER A 198 -4.12 11.43 -14.11
C SER A 198 -5.07 11.67 -15.29
N GLN A 199 -4.53 12.11 -16.42
CA GLN A 199 -5.36 12.44 -17.59
C GLN A 199 -6.00 11.19 -18.21
N GLU A 200 -5.18 10.16 -18.44
CA GLU A 200 -5.59 8.89 -19.02
C GLU A 200 -5.84 7.87 -17.92
N LEU A 201 -7.12 7.56 -17.69
CA LEU A 201 -7.55 6.58 -16.70
C LEU A 201 -8.45 5.56 -17.34
N ASP A 202 -8.36 4.32 -16.87
CA ASP A 202 -9.36 3.31 -17.17
C ASP A 202 -10.76 3.84 -16.81
N PRO A 203 -11.76 3.72 -17.69
CA PRO A 203 -13.10 4.27 -17.45
C PRO A 203 -13.76 3.74 -16.17
N ALA A 204 -13.47 2.50 -15.78
CA ALA A 204 -13.99 1.94 -14.52
C ALA A 204 -13.34 2.59 -13.31
N VAL A 205 -12.03 2.85 -13.36
CA VAL A 205 -11.29 3.57 -12.30
C VAL A 205 -11.79 4.99 -12.16
N ARG A 206 -11.93 5.73 -13.27
CA ARG A 206 -12.49 7.09 -13.27
C ARG A 206 -13.88 7.13 -12.63
N LYS A 207 -14.76 6.21 -13.03
CA LYS A 207 -16.12 6.13 -12.49
C LYS A 207 -16.15 5.78 -11.00
N ALA A 208 -15.21 4.95 -10.52
CA ALA A 208 -15.07 4.68 -9.09
C ALA A 208 -14.65 5.95 -8.35
N LEU A 209 -13.60 6.64 -8.82
CA LEU A 209 -13.11 7.90 -8.23
C LEU A 209 -14.20 8.97 -8.17
N GLU A 210 -14.95 9.18 -9.25
CA GLU A 210 -16.06 10.15 -9.30
C GLU A 210 -17.14 9.89 -8.22
N ARG A 211 -17.32 8.63 -7.80
CA ARG A 211 -18.32 8.24 -6.80
C ARG A 211 -17.82 8.34 -5.37
N THR A 212 -16.51 8.27 -5.15
CA THR A 212 -15.93 8.04 -3.83
C THR A 212 -14.94 9.11 -3.40
N ILE A 213 -14.52 10.03 -4.28
CA ILE A 213 -13.46 10.99 -3.95
C ILE A 213 -13.82 11.91 -2.79
N ASP A 214 -15.09 12.33 -2.70
CA ASP A 214 -15.52 13.18 -1.59
C ASP A 214 -15.52 12.43 -0.25
N ASP A 215 -15.87 11.14 -0.26
CA ASP A 215 -15.72 10.27 0.91
C ASP A 215 -14.25 10.06 1.28
N ALA A 216 -13.36 9.89 0.29
CA ALA A 216 -11.92 9.75 0.53
C ALA A 216 -11.33 11.03 1.15
N ARG A 217 -11.68 12.20 0.61
CA ARG A 217 -11.30 13.51 1.16
C ARG A 217 -11.86 13.73 2.56
N LYS A 218 -13.10 13.32 2.81
CA LYS A 218 -13.72 13.36 4.14
C LYS A 218 -12.96 12.45 5.12
N SER A 219 -12.65 11.22 4.72
CA SER A 219 -11.89 10.28 5.55
C SER A 219 -10.50 10.85 5.88
N ARG A 220 -9.78 11.38 4.88
CA ARG A 220 -8.47 12.04 5.08
C ARG A 220 -8.53 13.19 6.08
N THR A 221 -9.53 14.05 5.96
CA THR A 221 -9.66 15.24 6.82
C THR A 221 -10.26 14.94 8.19
N THR A 222 -10.79 13.73 8.41
CA THR A 222 -11.30 13.26 9.71
C THR A 222 -10.15 12.73 10.56
N ILE A 223 -9.11 13.54 10.78
CA ILE A 223 -7.95 13.21 11.63
C ILE A 223 -8.07 13.88 13.02
N PRO A 224 -7.43 13.33 14.05
CA PRO A 224 -7.46 13.94 15.38
C PRO A 224 -6.55 15.19 15.43
N ASP A 225 -6.85 16.19 16.29
CA ASP A 225 -6.09 17.45 16.37
C ASP A 225 -4.60 17.18 16.71
N PRO A 226 -3.64 17.46 15.79
CA PRO A 226 -2.24 17.12 16.00
C PRO A 226 -1.60 17.78 17.24
N LYS A 227 -2.18 18.84 17.79
CA LYS A 227 -1.68 19.58 18.95
C LYS A 227 -2.29 19.12 20.27
N LYS A 228 -3.49 18.54 20.26
CA LYS A 228 -4.30 18.29 21.47
C LYS A 228 -4.99 16.92 21.54
N SER A 229 -4.71 16.05 20.59
CA SER A 229 -5.33 14.71 20.51
C SER A 229 -5.22 13.95 21.83
N ASP A 230 -6.37 13.52 22.37
CA ASP A 230 -6.41 12.49 23.40
C ASP A 230 -6.77 11.12 22.78
N ARG A 231 -6.64 10.06 23.58
CA ARG A 231 -6.93 8.70 23.10
C ARG A 231 -8.37 8.52 22.64
N LYS A 232 -9.34 9.22 23.24
CA LYS A 232 -10.75 9.11 22.87
C LYS A 232 -11.00 9.73 21.51
N GLU A 233 -10.39 10.88 21.24
CA GLU A 233 -10.44 11.53 19.93
C GLU A 233 -9.84 10.65 18.85
N ILE A 234 -8.64 10.09 19.08
CA ILE A 234 -7.97 9.18 18.13
C ILE A 234 -8.87 7.98 17.80
N ILE A 235 -9.47 7.33 18.81
CA ILE A 235 -10.39 6.19 18.57
C ILE A 235 -11.63 6.64 17.79
N ARG A 236 -12.20 7.80 18.13
CA ARG A 236 -13.40 8.33 17.47
C ARG A 236 -13.14 8.62 15.99
N THR A 237 -12.05 9.32 15.67
CA THR A 237 -11.70 9.67 14.29
C THR A 237 -11.30 8.44 13.50
N ALA A 238 -10.48 7.53 14.06
CA ALA A 238 -10.12 6.27 13.41
C ALA A 238 -11.35 5.39 13.11
N ARG A 239 -12.35 5.33 14.01
CA ARG A 239 -13.61 4.61 13.76
C ARG A 239 -14.40 5.22 12.60
N GLU A 240 -14.54 6.54 12.55
CA GLU A 240 -15.26 7.19 11.46
C GLU A 240 -14.54 7.02 10.13
N ARG A 241 -13.21 7.14 10.10
CA ARG A 241 -12.39 6.87 8.91
C ARG A 241 -12.56 5.45 8.42
N PHE A 242 -12.40 4.46 9.32
CA PHE A 242 -12.59 3.05 8.97
C PHE A 242 -14.01 2.78 8.44
N ARG A 243 -15.03 3.41 9.04
CA ARG A 243 -16.41 3.31 8.60
C ARG A 243 -16.60 3.88 7.21
N ILE A 244 -16.14 5.11 6.94
CA ILE A 244 -16.22 5.74 5.60
C ILE A 244 -15.52 4.85 4.55
N ASN A 245 -14.29 4.42 4.85
CA ASN A 245 -13.52 3.59 3.93
C ASN A 245 -14.23 2.27 3.62
N THR A 246 -14.81 1.63 4.63
CA THR A 246 -15.43 0.30 4.51
C THR A 246 -16.85 0.34 3.94
N GLU A 247 -17.66 1.32 4.32
CA GLU A 247 -19.08 1.38 3.96
C GLU A 247 -19.33 2.17 2.68
N ASN A 248 -18.56 3.24 2.44
CA ASN A 248 -18.80 4.15 1.32
C ASN A 248 -17.86 3.88 0.14
N ILE A 249 -16.58 3.63 0.42
CA ILE A 249 -15.55 3.55 -0.63
C ILE A 249 -15.32 2.12 -1.11
N TRP A 250 -15.12 1.19 -0.17
CA TRP A 250 -14.83 -0.21 -0.47
C TRP A 250 -15.81 -0.87 -1.44
N PRO A 251 -17.14 -0.62 -1.40
CA PRO A 251 -18.06 -1.22 -2.37
C PRO A 251 -17.78 -0.88 -3.84
N GLU A 252 -17.24 0.31 -4.14
CA GLU A 252 -16.85 0.69 -5.50
C GLU A 252 -15.49 0.11 -5.88
N VAL A 253 -14.53 0.10 -4.94
CA VAL A 253 -13.20 -0.50 -5.16
C VAL A 253 -13.29 -2.01 -5.34
N ARG A 254 -14.17 -2.69 -4.58
CA ARG A 254 -14.42 -4.13 -4.73
C ARG A 254 -14.90 -4.49 -6.13
N LYS A 255 -15.68 -3.62 -6.80
CA LYS A 255 -16.07 -3.83 -8.20
C LYS A 255 -14.86 -3.83 -9.14
N LEU A 256 -13.86 -2.99 -8.87
CA LEU A 256 -12.61 -3.00 -9.64
C LEU A 256 -11.85 -4.31 -9.43
N VAL A 257 -11.73 -4.76 -8.18
CA VAL A 257 -11.14 -6.07 -7.85
C VAL A 257 -11.86 -7.21 -8.57
N GLU A 258 -13.20 -7.22 -8.55
CA GLU A 258 -14.00 -8.22 -9.26
C GLU A 258 -13.78 -8.18 -10.78
N MET A 259 -13.56 -7.00 -11.37
CA MET A 259 -13.21 -6.87 -12.79
C MET A 259 -11.81 -7.41 -13.11
N ASP A 260 -10.84 -7.16 -12.23
CA ASP A 260 -9.47 -7.68 -12.37
C ASP A 260 -9.48 -9.22 -12.29
N LEU A 261 -10.19 -9.78 -11.30
CA LEU A 261 -10.33 -11.24 -11.15
C LEU A 261 -11.00 -11.89 -12.36
N ARG A 262 -12.08 -11.30 -12.89
CA ARG A 262 -12.74 -11.81 -14.12
C ARG A 262 -11.84 -11.71 -15.35
N THR A 263 -10.99 -10.69 -15.40
CA THR A 263 -10.01 -10.54 -16.49
C THR A 263 -8.99 -11.66 -16.43
N GLU A 264 -8.51 -11.98 -15.23
CA GLU A 264 -7.57 -13.07 -15.03
C GLU A 264 -8.18 -14.44 -15.31
N GLU A 265 -9.41 -14.69 -14.85
CA GLU A 265 -10.13 -15.93 -15.13
C GLU A 265 -10.22 -16.21 -16.64
N LYS A 266 -10.55 -15.19 -17.43
CA LYS A 266 -10.60 -15.29 -18.90
C LYS A 266 -9.22 -15.54 -19.52
N ARG A 267 -8.17 -14.90 -19.00
CA ARG A 267 -6.79 -15.12 -19.46
C ARG A 267 -6.36 -16.56 -19.23
N GLN A 268 -6.63 -17.10 -18.04
CA GLN A 268 -6.32 -18.48 -17.72
C GLN A 268 -7.10 -19.47 -18.59
N MET A 269 -8.41 -19.25 -18.80
CA MET A 269 -9.20 -20.09 -19.72
C MET A 269 -8.63 -20.11 -21.14
N LEU A 270 -8.19 -18.95 -21.67
CA LEU A 270 -7.57 -18.86 -23.00
C LEU A 270 -6.21 -19.57 -23.05
N LYS A 271 -5.42 -19.49 -21.98
CA LYS A 271 -4.14 -20.19 -21.86
C LYS A 271 -4.34 -21.71 -21.88
N ASP A 272 -5.32 -22.19 -21.12
CA ASP A 272 -5.67 -23.62 -21.06
C ASP A 272 -6.20 -24.13 -22.40
N PHE A 273 -7.03 -23.35 -23.09
CA PHE A 273 -7.54 -23.70 -24.41
C PHE A 273 -6.40 -23.84 -25.43
N ARG A 274 -5.47 -22.86 -25.45
CA ARG A 274 -4.29 -22.90 -26.34
C ARG A 274 -3.38 -24.09 -26.01
N GLN A 275 -3.19 -24.40 -24.74
CA GLN A 275 -2.38 -25.54 -24.31
C GLN A 275 -3.01 -26.86 -24.79
N LYS A 276 -4.32 -27.05 -24.61
CA LYS A 276 -5.04 -28.22 -25.12
C LYS A 276 -4.99 -28.34 -26.63
N GLN A 277 -5.07 -27.22 -27.37
CA GLN A 277 -4.92 -27.22 -28.82
C GLN A 277 -3.52 -27.69 -29.25
N LYS A 278 -2.46 -27.21 -28.60
CA LYS A 278 -1.09 -27.66 -28.87
C LYS A 278 -0.91 -29.15 -28.59
N GLU A 279 -1.44 -29.64 -27.47
CA GLU A 279 -1.39 -31.07 -27.12
C GLU A 279 -2.14 -31.94 -28.12
N LEU A 280 -3.30 -31.49 -28.61
CA LEU A 280 -4.07 -32.20 -29.64
C LEU A 280 -3.33 -32.22 -30.99
N GLU A 281 -2.68 -31.12 -31.36
CA GLU A 281 -1.89 -31.03 -32.59
C GLU A 281 -0.63 -31.91 -32.51
N GLN A 282 0.05 -31.92 -31.37
CA GLN A 282 1.19 -32.80 -31.10
C GLN A 282 0.78 -34.27 -31.22
N LYS A 283 -0.33 -34.67 -30.58
CA LYS A 283 -0.86 -36.04 -30.67
C LYS A 283 -1.27 -36.41 -32.09
N ARG A 284 -1.80 -35.47 -32.88
CA ARG A 284 -2.11 -35.72 -34.30
C ARG A 284 -0.84 -36.00 -35.11
N LYS A 285 0.22 -35.20 -34.93
CA LYS A 285 1.51 -35.42 -35.59
C LYS A 285 2.12 -36.76 -35.20
N GLU A 286 2.09 -37.11 -33.93
CA GLU A 286 2.57 -38.42 -33.44
C GLU A 286 1.78 -39.61 -34.03
N MET A 287 0.47 -39.47 -34.23
CA MET A 287 -0.34 -40.51 -34.88
C MET A 287 -0.09 -40.60 -36.39
N GLU A 288 0.18 -39.47 -37.06
CA GLU A 288 0.52 -39.43 -38.49
C GLU A 288 1.92 -40.00 -38.77
N GLU A 289 2.88 -39.82 -37.86
CA GLU A 289 4.23 -40.40 -37.94
C GLU A 289 4.29 -41.90 -37.60
N ALA A 290 3.26 -42.42 -36.93
CA ALA A 290 3.15 -43.83 -36.54
C ALA A 290 2.41 -44.71 -37.58
N GLN A 291 1.92 -44.14 -38.67
CA GLN A 291 1.27 -44.82 -39.80
C GLN A 291 2.23 -45.01 -40.97
#